data_AF-A0AAD9QH09-F1
#
_entry.id   AF-A0AAD9QH09-F1
#
_cell.length_a   1.000
_cell.length_b   1.000
_cell.length_c   1.000
_cell.angle_alpha   90.00
_cell.angle_beta   90.00
_cell.angle_gamma   90.00
#
_symmetry.space_group_name_H-M   'P 1'
#
loop_
_entity.id
_entity.type
_entity.pdbx_description
1 polymer ?
#
loop_
_entity_poly.entity_id
_entity_poly.type
_entity_poly.pdbx_seq_one_letter_code
_entity_poly.pdbx_strand_id
1 'polypeptide(L)'
;MSRPERKAHNSHVSRGKQATEEVNTGNKELKQTEEDEEDPFDTRIKKSGCADLHYALLDCMDKHKDWRKCQEHVQAFKTCIDEKKKNFNKS
;
A
#
# COMPACT_ATOMS: atom_id res chain seq x y z
N MET A 1 -19.46 -18.79 -51.34
CA MET A 1 -20.29 -18.14 -50.30
C MET A 1 -19.39 -17.18 -49.54
N SER A 2 -19.25 -15.97 -50.08
CA SER A 2 -18.30 -14.96 -49.58
C SER A 2 -18.96 -14.12 -48.49
N ARG A 3 -18.33 -14.00 -47.32
CA ARG A 3 -18.85 -13.18 -46.20
C ARG A 3 -18.78 -11.68 -46.58
N PRO A 4 -19.85 -10.90 -46.33
CA PRO A 4 -19.84 -9.46 -46.62
C PRO A 4 -19.06 -8.67 -45.56
N GLU A 5 -18.33 -7.65 -46.01
CA GLU A 5 -17.55 -6.72 -45.17
C GLU A 5 -18.46 -5.86 -44.29
N ARG A 6 -18.18 -5.81 -42.99
CA ARG A 6 -18.88 -4.93 -42.04
C ARG A 6 -18.24 -3.54 -42.05
N LYS A 7 -19.06 -2.55 -42.43
CA LYS A 7 -18.81 -1.11 -42.48
C LYS A 7 -18.20 -0.59 -41.17
N ALA A 8 -17.17 0.24 -41.28
CA ALA A 8 -16.53 0.96 -40.18
C ALA A 8 -17.51 1.95 -39.52
N HIS A 9 -17.74 1.81 -38.21
CA HIS A 9 -18.36 2.85 -37.40
C HIS A 9 -17.28 3.80 -36.89
N ASN A 10 -17.16 4.94 -37.56
CA ASN A 10 -16.43 6.10 -37.08
C ASN A 10 -17.21 6.73 -35.92
N SER A 11 -16.81 6.44 -34.68
CA SER A 11 -17.29 7.14 -33.49
C SER A 11 -16.27 8.21 -33.12
N HIS A 12 -16.53 9.43 -33.57
CA HIS A 12 -15.77 10.62 -33.22
C HIS A 12 -16.05 10.96 -31.75
N VAL A 13 -15.18 10.52 -30.83
CA VAL A 13 -15.22 11.01 -29.45
C VAL A 13 -14.41 12.30 -29.38
N SER A 14 -15.11 13.43 -29.39
CA SER A 14 -14.53 14.74 -29.12
C SER A 14 -14.18 14.82 -27.64
N ARG A 15 -12.95 14.46 -27.26
CA ARG A 15 -12.42 14.77 -25.91
C ARG A 15 -11.78 16.15 -25.99
N GLY A 16 -12.53 17.15 -25.52
CA GLY A 16 -12.11 18.54 -25.49
C GLY A 16 -10.79 18.75 -24.76
N LYS A 17 -10.04 19.73 -25.26
CA LYS A 17 -8.96 20.42 -24.56
C LYS A 17 -9.45 20.82 -23.16
N GLN A 18 -8.75 20.36 -22.13
CA GLN A 18 -8.73 21.02 -20.83
C GLN A 18 -7.26 21.31 -20.53
N ALA A 19 -6.89 22.55 -20.81
CA ALA A 19 -5.75 23.18 -20.18
C ALA A 19 -6.24 23.64 -18.81
N THR A 20 -5.74 22.99 -17.76
CA THR A 20 -5.49 23.61 -16.45
C THR A 20 -4.27 22.89 -15.87
N GLU A 21 -3.09 23.38 -16.26
CA GLU A 21 -1.87 23.18 -15.52
C GLU A 21 -1.96 24.06 -14.26
N GLU A 22 -2.49 23.49 -13.20
CA GLU A 22 -2.39 24.03 -11.86
C GLU A 22 -1.62 23.01 -11.02
N VAL A 23 -0.30 23.05 -11.20
CA VAL A 23 0.66 22.55 -10.21
C VAL A 23 0.42 23.37 -8.94
N ASN A 24 -0.45 22.84 -8.07
CA ASN A 24 -0.59 23.33 -6.71
C ASN A 24 0.67 22.91 -5.95
N THR A 25 1.74 23.68 -6.13
CA THR A 25 2.89 23.69 -5.21
C THR A 25 2.41 24.26 -3.89
N GLY A 26 1.73 23.40 -3.12
CA GLY A 26 1.48 23.61 -1.72
C GLY A 26 2.82 23.53 -0.98
N ASN A 27 3.33 24.70 -0.62
CA ASN A 27 4.31 24.90 0.44
C ASN A 27 3.87 24.10 1.68
N LYS A 28 4.39 22.87 1.84
CA LYS A 28 4.46 22.23 3.15
C LYS A 28 5.82 22.60 3.70
N GLU A 29 5.84 23.80 4.28
CA GLU A 29 6.89 24.26 5.17
C GLU A 29 7.33 23.11 6.06
N LEU A 30 8.63 22.82 6.02
CA LEU A 30 9.32 21.88 6.90
C LEU A 30 9.18 22.39 8.34
N LYS A 31 8.03 22.11 8.93
CA LYS A 31 7.86 22.15 10.37
C LYS A 31 8.40 20.82 10.88
N GLN A 32 9.70 20.83 11.11
CA GLN A 32 10.44 19.89 11.94
C GLN A 32 9.86 19.96 13.36
N THR A 33 8.73 19.30 13.57
CA THR A 33 8.37 18.76 14.88
C THR A 33 8.94 17.36 14.88
N GLU A 34 10.07 17.22 15.56
CA GLU A 34 10.68 15.97 15.97
C GLU A 34 9.82 15.28 17.04
N GLU A 35 8.51 15.19 16.78
CA GLU A 35 7.60 14.29 17.47
C GLU A 35 7.15 13.32 16.38
N ASP A 36 7.92 12.23 16.33
CA ASP A 36 7.65 10.98 15.64
C ASP A 36 6.14 10.70 15.64
N GLU A 37 5.44 11.03 14.55
CA GLU A 37 4.08 10.52 14.31
C GLU A 37 4.22 9.02 14.07
N GLU A 38 4.46 8.25 15.15
CA GLU A 38 4.45 6.81 15.13
C GLU A 38 3.16 6.37 14.47
N ASP A 39 3.26 5.68 13.34
CA ASP A 39 2.06 5.29 12.62
C ASP A 39 1.15 4.51 13.58
N PRO A 40 -0.16 4.82 13.62
CA PRO A 40 -1.08 4.10 14.49
C PRO A 40 -1.05 2.58 14.27
N PHE A 41 -0.59 2.10 13.12
CA PHE A 41 -0.25 0.71 12.84
C PHE A 41 0.98 0.23 13.62
N ASP A 42 2.11 0.95 13.57
CA ASP A 42 3.34 0.60 14.28
C ASP A 42 3.12 0.59 15.79
N THR A 43 2.38 1.56 16.32
CA THR A 43 1.98 1.59 17.72
C THR A 43 1.17 0.34 18.10
N ARG A 44 0.25 -0.12 17.23
CA ARG A 44 -0.54 -1.35 17.48
C ARG A 44 0.34 -2.59 17.41
N ILE A 45 1.29 -2.64 16.49
CA ILE A 45 2.23 -3.75 16.36
C ILE A 45 3.10 -3.84 17.62
N LYS A 46 3.68 -2.72 18.07
CA LYS A 46 4.43 -2.64 19.33
C LYS A 46 3.61 -3.12 20.52
N LYS A 47 2.36 -2.66 20.66
CA LYS A 47 1.43 -3.09 21.73
C LYS A 47 1.01 -4.56 21.62
N SER A 48 0.95 -5.12 20.42
CA SER A 48 0.56 -6.52 20.22
C SER A 48 1.66 -7.51 20.62
N GLY A 49 2.92 -7.07 20.68
CA GLY A 49 4.08 -7.93 20.90
C GLY A 49 4.53 -8.69 19.63
N CYS A 50 4.02 -8.31 18.45
CA CYS A 50 4.44 -8.87 17.16
C CYS A 50 5.48 -7.98 16.44
N ALA A 51 6.12 -7.06 17.18
CA ALA A 51 7.03 -6.06 16.61
C ALA A 51 8.32 -6.67 16.04
N ASP A 52 8.89 -7.69 16.68
CA ASP A 52 10.10 -8.35 16.17
C ASP A 52 9.88 -8.95 14.78
N LEU A 53 8.72 -9.58 14.55
CA LEU A 53 8.35 -10.14 13.26
C LEU A 53 8.10 -9.06 12.20
N HIS A 54 7.58 -7.91 12.61
CA HIS A 54 7.44 -6.75 11.73
C HIS A 54 8.80 -6.21 11.29
N TYR A 55 9.74 -6.03 12.23
CA TYR A 55 11.09 -5.56 11.91
C TYR A 55 11.87 -6.57 11.06
N ALA A 56 11.74 -7.87 11.31
CA ALA A 56 12.33 -8.91 10.49
C ALA A 56 11.78 -8.89 9.05
N LEU A 57 10.48 -8.62 8.89
CA LEU A 57 9.86 -8.44 7.58
C LEU A 57 10.41 -7.19 6.88
N LEU A 58 10.53 -6.05 7.57
CA LEU A 58 11.11 -4.82 7.02
C LEU A 58 12.56 -5.03 6.58
N ASP A 59 13.38 -5.68 7.41
CA ASP A 59 14.77 -6.02 7.09
C ASP A 59 14.87 -6.94 5.87
N CYS A 60 14.01 -7.94 5.75
CA CYS A 60 13.95 -8.78 4.55
C CYS A 60 13.58 -7.98 3.30
N MET A 61 12.62 -7.05 3.41
CA MET A 61 12.22 -6.19 2.30
C MET A 61 13.32 -5.21 1.92
N ASP A 62 14.08 -4.68 2.88
CA ASP A 62 15.20 -3.79 2.60
C ASP A 62 16.33 -4.51 1.85
N LYS A 63 16.66 -5.73 2.30
CA LYS A 63 17.70 -6.58 1.69
C LYS A 63 17.34 -7.07 0.29
N HIS A 64 16.13 -7.62 0.13
CA HIS A 64 15.75 -8.32 -1.09
C HIS A 64 14.89 -7.49 -2.04
N LYS A 65 14.11 -6.53 -1.51
CA LYS A 65 13.11 -5.73 -2.25
C LYS A 65 12.10 -6.58 -3.05
N ASP A 66 12.01 -7.87 -2.70
CA ASP A 66 11.21 -8.89 -3.35
C ASP A 66 10.32 -9.56 -2.30
N TRP A 67 9.04 -9.18 -2.27
CA TRP A 67 8.12 -9.69 -1.25
C TRP A 67 7.92 -11.21 -1.29
N ARG A 68 8.13 -11.84 -2.45
CA ARG A 68 8.06 -13.30 -2.63
C ARG A 68 9.15 -14.04 -1.85
N LYS A 69 10.34 -13.45 -1.67
CA LYS A 69 11.43 -14.05 -0.90
C LYS A 69 11.20 -13.88 0.61
N CYS A 70 10.38 -12.90 1.00
CA CYS A 70 10.03 -12.62 2.38
C CYS A 70 8.71 -13.28 2.83
N GLN A 71 8.18 -14.22 2.05
CA GLN A 71 6.87 -14.82 2.30
C GLN A 71 6.79 -15.56 3.65
N GLU A 72 7.91 -16.10 4.14
CA GLU A 72 8.01 -16.70 5.47
C GLU A 72 7.82 -15.66 6.58
N HIS A 73 8.54 -14.53 6.50
CA HIS A 73 8.41 -13.41 7.43
C HIS A 73 7.00 -12.81 7.43
N VAL A 74 6.37 -12.69 6.26
CA VAL A 74 4.97 -12.22 6.12
C VAL A 74 4.00 -13.17 6.82
N GLN A 75 4.16 -14.49 6.62
CA GLN A 75 3.29 -15.49 7.25
C GLN A 75 3.45 -15.49 8.76
N ALA A 76 4.67 -15.45 9.28
CA ALA A 76 4.95 -15.39 10.71
C ALA A 76 4.30 -14.16 11.34
N PHE A 77 4.49 -12.98 10.75
CA PHE A 77 3.89 -11.73 11.22
C PHE A 77 2.34 -11.80 11.22
N LYS A 78 1.75 -12.33 10.14
CA LYS A 78 0.29 -12.49 10.03
C LYS A 78 -0.27 -13.42 11.11
N THR A 79 0.37 -14.56 11.35
CA THR A 79 -0.05 -15.51 12.38
C THR A 79 -0.05 -14.88 13.76
N CYS A 80 1.03 -14.18 14.13
CA CYS A 80 1.12 -13.50 15.43
C CYS A 80 -0.02 -12.48 15.63
N ILE A 81 -0.30 -11.65 14.64
CA ILE A 81 -1.37 -10.65 14.72
C ILE A 81 -2.76 -11.33 14.78
N ASP A 82 -2.96 -12.43 14.06
CA ASP A 82 -4.20 -13.18 14.08
C ASP A 82 -4.47 -13.81 15.46
N GLU A 83 -3.45 -14.40 16.09
CA GLU A 83 -3.53 -14.92 17.46
C GLU A 83 -3.87 -13.80 18.46
N LYS A 84 -3.24 -12.63 18.34
CA LYS A 84 -3.54 -11.48 19.21
C LYS A 84 -4.96 -10.97 19.02
N LYS A 85 -5.46 -10.91 17.78
CA LYS A 85 -6.86 -10.55 17.48
C LYS A 85 -7.85 -11.54 18.11
N LYS A 86 -7.57 -12.85 18.02
CA LYS A 86 -8.40 -13.89 18.64
C LYS A 86 -8.42 -13.77 20.16
N ASN A 87 -7.28 -13.50 20.78
CA ASN A 87 -7.17 -13.33 22.23
C ASN A 87 -7.89 -12.06 22.70
N PHE A 88 -7.81 -10.96 21.94
CA PHE A 88 -8.52 -9.72 22.25
C PHE A 88 -10.04 -9.90 22.25
N ASN A 89 -10.58 -10.68 21.31
CA ASN A 89 -12.03 -10.95 21.21
C ASN A 89 -12.56 -11.97 22.23
N LYS A 90 -11.67 -12.56 23.03
CA LYS A 90 -12.02 -13.61 24.01
C LYS A 90 -12.09 -13.08 25.46
N SER A 91 -11.88 -11.78 25.64
CA SER A 91 -11.87 -11.09 26.94
C SER A 91 -13.17 -10.37 27.24
#